data_AF-A0A1I7W3E1-F1
#
_entry.id   AF-A0A1I7W3E1-F1
#
_cell.length_a   1.000
_cell.length_b   1.000
_cell.length_c   1.000
_cell.angle_alpha   90.00
_cell.angle_beta   90.00
_cell.angle_gamma   90.00
#
_symmetry.space_group_name_H-M   'P 1'
#
loop_
_entity.id
_entity.type
_entity.pdbx_description
1 polymer ?
#
loop_
_entity_poly.entity_id
_entity_poly.type
_entity_poly.pdbx_seq_one_letter_code
_entity_poly.pdbx_strand_id
1 'polypeptide(L)'
;MPMKDISALRCGHLFHFRCIKYWLTEQETCPECRKPSKPDDIVASLYFHDDIGDRRSIIVDTYSDSSSMNDSEKLDTYNDLLKKAIILHFA
;
A
#
# COMPACT_ATOMS: atom_id res chain seq x y z
N MET A 1 14.71 -4.49 -1.84
CA MET A 1 15.28 -3.38 -2.63
C MET A 1 14.83 -2.09 -1.95
N PRO A 2 15.73 -1.19 -1.53
CA PRO A 2 15.30 -0.01 -0.80
C PRO A 2 14.46 0.87 -1.71
N MET A 3 13.37 1.42 -1.17
CA MET A 3 12.50 2.44 -1.78
C MET A 3 13.27 3.74 -1.99
N LYS A 4 14.35 3.72 -2.77
CA LYS A 4 15.11 4.91 -3.15
C LYS A 4 14.49 5.47 -4.43
N ASP A 5 14.38 6.79 -4.47
CA ASP A 5 13.99 7.59 -5.63
C ASP A 5 12.50 7.57 -6.01
N ILE A 6 11.60 7.41 -5.03
CA ILE A 6 10.17 7.68 -5.24
C ILE A 6 9.92 9.18 -5.17
N SER A 7 9.08 9.66 -6.09
CA SER A 7 8.63 11.05 -6.20
C SER A 7 7.13 11.10 -6.43
N ALA A 8 6.49 12.21 -6.09
CA ALA A 8 5.07 12.43 -6.33
C ALA A 8 4.86 13.54 -7.37
N LEU A 9 3.78 13.45 -8.13
CA LEU A 9 3.22 14.61 -8.81
C LEU A 9 2.25 15.37 -7.90
N ARG A 10 1.95 16.63 -8.23
CA ARG A 10 0.94 17.44 -7.52
C ARG A 10 -0.46 16.81 -7.52
N CYS A 11 -0.73 15.92 -8.47
CA CYS A 11 -1.97 15.15 -8.51
C CYS A 11 -2.04 14.00 -7.48
N GLY A 12 -0.94 13.71 -6.77
CA GLY A 12 -0.86 12.69 -5.71
C GLY A 12 -0.31 11.33 -6.14
N HIS A 13 -0.15 11.08 -7.45
CA HIS A 13 0.39 9.80 -7.94
C HIS A 13 1.91 9.73 -7.76
N LEU A 14 2.40 8.51 -7.47
CA LEU A 14 3.78 8.22 -7.13
C LEU A 14 4.50 7.47 -8.25
N PHE A 15 5.74 7.85 -8.52
CA PHE A 15 6.58 7.26 -9.56
C PHE A 15 8.05 7.32 -9.18
N HIS A 16 8.89 6.49 -9.79
CA HIS A 16 10.33 6.70 -9.72
C HIS A 16 10.70 8.05 -10.35
N PHE A 17 11.54 8.84 -9.68
CA PHE A 17 11.93 10.18 -10.09
C PHE A 17 12.43 10.24 -11.54
N ARG A 18 13.32 9.31 -11.91
CA ARG A 18 13.88 9.27 -13.27
C ARG A 18 12.83 8.91 -14.32
N CYS A 19 11.93 7.97 -14.02
CA CYS A 19 10.88 7.55 -14.94
C CYS A 19 9.90 8.70 -15.21
N ILE A 20 9.42 9.35 -14.16
CA ILE A 20 8.47 10.45 -14.32
C ILE A 20 9.12 11.68 -14.94
N LYS A 21 10.38 11.98 -14.58
CA LYS A 21 11.13 13.06 -15.21
C LYS A 21 11.27 12.85 -16.73
N TYR A 22 11.60 11.64 -17.17
CA TYR A 22 11.68 11.31 -18.59
C TYR A 22 10.32 11.47 -19.27
N TRP A 23 9.26 10.91 -18.69
CA TRP A 23 7.91 11.01 -19.24
C TRP A 23 7.49 12.46 -19.48
N LEU A 24 7.72 13.35 -18.51
CA LEU A 24 7.34 14.77 -18.60
C LEU A 24 8.17 15.58 -19.60
N THR A 25 9.24 15.02 -20.18
CA THR A 25 9.93 15.66 -21.32
C THR A 25 9.18 15.48 -22.62
N GLU A 26 8.40 14.41 -22.77
CA GLU A 26 7.62 14.11 -23.97
C GLU A 26 6.12 14.41 -23.77
N GLN A 27 5.62 14.23 -22.55
CA GLN A 27 4.20 14.28 -22.21
C GLN A 27 3.98 15.13 -20.96
N GLU A 28 3.43 16.34 -21.10
CA GLU A 28 3.13 17.22 -19.96
C GLU A 28 1.87 16.81 -19.17
N THR A 29 1.68 15.51 -18.92
CA THR A 29 0.53 14.95 -18.19
C THR A 29 0.94 13.81 -17.27
N CYS A 30 0.19 13.63 -16.17
CA CYS A 30 0.34 12.47 -15.29
C CYS A 30 -0.03 11.16 -16.04
N PRO A 31 0.79 10.09 -15.99
CA PRO A 31 0.49 8.81 -16.63
C PRO A 31 -0.82 8.15 -16.18
N GLU A 32 -1.20 8.33 -14.92
CA GLU A 32 -2.36 7.66 -14.31
C GLU A 32 -3.67 8.42 -14.57
N CYS A 33 -3.69 9.73 -14.27
CA CYS A 33 -4.92 10.52 -14.29
C CYS A 33 -4.99 11.58 -15.39
N ARG A 34 -3.94 11.69 -16.22
CA ARG A 34 -3.83 12.63 -17.35
C ARG A 34 -3.96 14.11 -17.01
N LYS A 35 -3.96 14.48 -15.72
CA LYS A 35 -3.92 15.88 -15.29
C LYS A 35 -2.62 16.52 -15.79
N PRO A 36 -2.64 17.82 -16.20
CA PRO A 36 -1.44 18.53 -16.60
C PRO A 36 -0.36 18.46 -15.52
N SER A 37 0.87 18.21 -15.91
CA SER A 37 2.02 18.15 -15.00
C SER A 37 3.29 18.46 -15.78
N LYS A 38 4.18 19.23 -15.17
CA LYS A 38 5.48 19.61 -15.73
C LYS A 38 6.62 19.04 -14.89
N PRO A 39 7.86 18.99 -15.40
CA PRO A 39 9.01 18.54 -14.61
C PRO A 39 9.16 19.28 -13.26
N ASP A 40 8.75 20.54 -13.19
CA ASP A 40 8.77 21.36 -11.95
C ASP A 40 7.69 20.95 -10.94
N ASP A 41 6.67 20.20 -11.37
CA ASP A 41 5.60 19.68 -10.50
C ASP A 41 6.02 18.40 -9.74
N ILE A 42 7.22 17.87 -10.02
CA ILE A 42 7.74 16.68 -9.35
C ILE A 42 8.20 17.04 -7.93
N VAL A 43 7.58 16.41 -6.94
CA VAL A 43 7.98 16.45 -5.53
C VAL A 43 8.92 15.29 -5.25
N ALA A 44 10.23 15.55 -5.23
CA ALA A 44 11.28 14.53 -5.10
C ALA A 44 11.64 14.18 -3.64
N SER A 45 11.37 15.06 -2.69
CA SER A 45 11.64 14.82 -1.26
C SER A 45 10.34 14.52 -0.55
N LEU A 46 10.07 13.22 -0.36
CA LEU A 46 8.94 12.72 0.43
C LEU A 46 9.47 12.22 1.77
N TYR A 47 8.89 12.72 2.85
CA TYR A 47 9.18 12.28 4.22
C TYR A 47 7.97 11.50 4.73
N PHE A 48 8.16 10.21 4.97
CA PHE A 48 7.15 9.36 5.57
C PHE A 48 7.43 9.31 7.07
N HIS A 49 6.48 9.80 7.87
CA HIS A 49 6.52 9.60 9.32
C HIS A 49 6.00 8.21 9.61
N ASP A 50 6.86 7.34 10.11
CA ASP A 50 6.49 5.99 10.50
C ASP A 50 5.87 6.03 11.91
N ASP A 51 4.56 6.24 12.01
CA ASP A 51 3.81 6.08 13.26
C ASP A 51 3.60 4.58 13.59
N ILE A 52 4.70 3.85 13.74
CA ILE A 52 4.70 2.41 14.06
C ILE A 52 4.43 2.15 15.56
N GLY A 53 4.36 3.22 16.37
CA GLY A 53 4.35 3.15 17.83
C GLY A 53 3.05 2.69 18.52
N ASP A 54 1.88 2.71 17.87
CA ASP A 54 0.60 2.60 18.63
C ASP A 54 -0.47 1.66 18.02
N ARG A 55 -0.07 0.70 17.17
CA ARG A 55 -1.02 -0.32 16.65
C ARG A 55 -0.77 -1.73 17.17
N ARG A 56 0.19 -1.91 18.08
CA ARG A 56 0.46 -3.23 18.69
C ARG A 56 -0.51 -3.57 19.83
N SER A 57 -1.28 -2.61 20.36
CA SER A 57 -2.21 -2.79 21.47
C SER A 57 -3.55 -3.44 21.07
N ILE A 58 -4.01 -3.30 19.82
CA ILE A 58 -5.37 -3.78 19.44
C ILE A 58 -5.45 -5.31 19.29
N ILE A 59 -4.34 -5.99 19.01
CA ILE A 59 -4.34 -7.45 18.75
C ILE A 59 -4.25 -8.26 20.06
N VAL A 60 -3.70 -7.68 21.14
CA VAL A 60 -3.47 -8.40 22.40
C VAL A 60 -4.69 -8.44 23.34
N ASP A 61 -5.65 -7.53 23.19
CA ASP A 61 -6.80 -7.46 24.10
C ASP A 61 -7.97 -8.36 23.70
N THR A 62 -7.94 -8.99 22.52
CA THR A 62 -9.06 -9.81 22.01
C THR A 62 -8.90 -11.32 22.24
N TYR A 63 -7.75 -11.80 22.74
CA TYR A 63 -7.46 -13.26 22.78
C TYR A 63 -7.14 -13.83 24.17
N SER A 64 -7.46 -13.12 25.25
CA SER A 64 -7.17 -13.53 26.62
C SER A 64 -8.34 -14.14 27.39
N ASP A 65 -9.45 -14.53 26.73
CA ASP A 65 -10.46 -15.36 27.40
C ASP A 65 -11.11 -16.39 26.45
N SER A 66 -10.46 -17.54 26.30
CA SER A 66 -11.13 -18.84 26.16
C SER A 66 -10.08 -19.95 26.16
N SER A 67 -10.02 -20.61 27.29
CA SER A 67 -9.46 -21.94 27.49
C SER A 67 -9.83 -22.93 26.38
N SER A 68 -8.81 -23.63 25.88
CA SER A 68 -8.81 -25.00 25.31
C SER A 68 -9.70 -25.29 24.09
N MET A 69 -9.18 -25.05 22.88
CA MET A 69 -9.60 -25.74 21.63
C MET A 69 -8.40 -25.96 20.68
N ASN A 70 -8.43 -27.09 19.97
CA ASN A 70 -7.34 -27.82 19.33
C ASN A 70 -6.96 -27.31 17.92
N ASP A 71 -5.68 -27.45 17.56
CA ASP A 71 -5.03 -26.81 16.38
C ASP A 71 -5.64 -27.14 15.01
N SER A 72 -6.44 -28.20 14.92
CA SER A 72 -7.15 -28.61 13.69
C SER A 72 -8.20 -27.59 13.25
N GLU A 73 -8.99 -27.03 14.18
CA GLU A 73 -10.13 -26.17 13.84
C GLU A 73 -9.72 -24.78 13.34
N LYS A 74 -8.53 -24.31 13.73
CA LYS A 74 -7.98 -23.01 13.30
C LYS A 74 -7.53 -23.01 11.83
N LEU A 75 -7.01 -24.13 11.35
CA LEU A 75 -6.55 -24.24 9.97
C LEU A 75 -7.75 -24.28 9.00
N ASP A 76 -8.85 -24.91 9.42
CA ASP A 76 -10.07 -25.01 8.61
C ASP A 76 -10.78 -23.65 8.47
N THR A 77 -10.82 -22.86 9.55
CA THR A 77 -11.37 -21.48 9.49
C THR A 77 -10.54 -20.55 8.63
N TYR A 78 -9.21 -20.60 8.74
CA TYR A 78 -8.31 -19.79 7.90
C TYR A 78 -8.45 -20.15 6.41
N ASN A 79 -8.49 -21.45 6.11
CA ASN A 79 -8.67 -21.94 4.74
C ASN A 79 -10.06 -21.59 4.18
N ASP A 80 -11.11 -21.56 5.01
CA ASP A 80 -12.46 -21.15 4.59
C ASP A 80 -12.54 -19.63 4.30
N LEU A 81 -11.89 -18.81 5.13
CA LEU A 81 -11.80 -17.36 4.91
C LEU A 81 -10.99 -17.01 3.66
N LEU A 82 -9.87 -17.71 3.41
CA LEU A 82 -9.09 -17.54 2.18
C LEU A 82 -9.89 -17.95 0.93
N LYS A 83 -10.64 -19.06 1.00
CA LYS A 83 -11.50 -19.49 -0.11
C LYS A 83 -12.59 -18.47 -0.40
N LYS A 84 -13.21 -17.88 0.62
CA LYS A 84 -14.22 -16.82 0.46
C LYS A 84 -13.62 -15.53 -0.13
N ALA A 85 -12.42 -15.14 0.30
CA ALA A 85 -11.74 -13.96 -0.23
C ALA A 85 -11.36 -14.11 -1.71
N ILE A 86 -10.96 -15.32 -2.15
CA ILE A 86 -10.60 -15.58 -3.55
C ILE A 86 -11.85 -15.56 -4.44
N ILE A 87 -12.99 -16.08 -3.98
CA ILE A 87 -14.24 -16.10 -4.77
C ILE A 87 -14.81 -14.69 -4.99
N LEU A 88 -14.61 -13.77 -4.04
CA LEU A 88 -15.05 -12.36 -4.14
C LEU A 88 -14.26 -11.53 -5.18
N HIS A 89 -13.12 -12.02 -5.67
CA HIS A 89 -12.30 -11.33 -6.66
C HIS A 89 -12.59 -11.73 -8.12
N PHE A 90 -13.43 -12.74 -8.35
CA PHE A 90 -13.75 -13.26 -9.70
C PHE A 90 -15.25 -13.20 -10.05
N ALA A 91 -16.06 -12.45 -9.28
CA ALA A 91 -17.48 -12.19 -9.58
C ALA A 91 -17.73 -10.70 -9.80
#